data_AF-A0A952R7A5-F1
#
_entry.id   AF-A0A952R7A5-F1
#
_cell.length_a   1.000
_cell.length_b   1.000
_cell.length_c   1.000
_cell.angle_alpha   90.00
_cell.angle_beta   90.00
_cell.angle_gamma   90.00
#
_symmetry.space_group_name_H-M   'P 1'
#
loop_
_entity.id
_entity.type
_entity.pdbx_description
1 polymer ?
#
loop_
_entity_poly.entity_id
_entity_poly.type
_entity_poly.pdbx_seq_one_letter_code
_entity_poly.pdbx_strand_id
1 'polypeptide(L)'
;MLLPSRPRRARATAALLAGALVTGALCTSEAAHAEEPTRDDRMDPGAYPPDGTRGNLFLAGAVTTGVWYGAALSFSYLWPDAPGAKDLRIPIAGPWLALADTGCADRDPNCSTFMVVLRAILTTIDAVGQAGGVLVMAESAFLTTAASKPAAPSPSATSKRASIRPAPVLTDSALGLGLVGSF
;
A
#
# COMPACT_ATOMS: atom_id res chain seq x y z
N MET A 1 -38.55 -28.32 33.42
CA MET A 1 -37.71 -28.47 32.22
C MET A 1 -36.50 -27.56 32.39
N LEU A 2 -35.37 -28.13 32.80
CA LEU A 2 -34.13 -27.44 33.15
C LEU A 2 -33.20 -27.41 31.93
N LEU A 3 -32.83 -26.22 31.45
CA LEU A 3 -31.75 -26.04 30.48
C LEU A 3 -30.46 -25.71 31.23
N PRO A 4 -29.35 -26.45 31.01
CA PRO A 4 -28.10 -26.23 31.73
C PRO A 4 -27.42 -24.95 31.26
N SER A 5 -27.06 -24.10 32.23
CA SER A 5 -26.22 -22.92 32.04
C SER A 5 -24.80 -23.35 31.65
N ARG A 6 -24.40 -23.03 30.42
CA ARG A 6 -23.01 -23.22 29.97
C ARG A 6 -22.11 -22.12 30.57
N PRO A 7 -21.03 -22.46 31.29
CA PRO A 7 -20.07 -21.47 31.75
C PRO A 7 -19.28 -20.92 30.55
N ARG A 8 -19.38 -19.60 30.32
CA ARG A 8 -18.57 -18.86 29.34
C ARG A 8 -17.10 -18.91 29.79
N ARG A 9 -16.35 -19.87 29.24
CA ARG A 9 -14.90 -19.96 29.39
C ARG A 9 -14.22 -18.80 28.69
N ALA A 10 -13.36 -18.15 29.46
CA ALA A 10 -12.27 -17.24 29.09
C ALA A 10 -11.92 -17.15 27.60
N ARG A 11 -12.09 -15.97 27.03
CA ARG A 11 -11.27 -15.44 25.93
C ARG A 11 -11.01 -13.97 26.20
N ALA A 12 -10.11 -13.71 27.15
CA ALA A 12 -9.64 -12.38 27.49
C ALA A 12 -8.10 -12.37 27.48
N THR A 13 -7.50 -12.76 26.36
CA THR A 13 -6.04 -12.66 26.13
C THR A 13 -5.75 -12.70 24.62
N ALA A 14 -6.12 -11.65 23.88
CA ALA A 14 -5.65 -11.48 22.49
C ALA A 14 -5.86 -10.05 21.96
N ALA A 15 -5.59 -9.01 22.76
CA ALA A 15 -5.78 -7.62 22.30
C ALA A 15 -4.73 -6.68 22.89
N LEU A 16 -3.44 -6.96 22.71
CA LEU A 16 -2.36 -6.08 23.17
C LEU A 16 -1.12 -6.08 22.24
N LEU A 17 -1.28 -6.24 20.93
CA LEU A 17 -0.15 -6.20 19.97
C LEU A 17 -0.43 -5.45 18.66
N ALA A 18 -1.36 -4.48 18.64
CA ALA A 18 -1.72 -3.75 17.41
C ALA A 18 -1.58 -2.21 17.55
N GLY A 19 -0.64 -1.72 18.36
CA GLY A 19 -0.54 -0.29 18.69
C GLY A 19 0.88 0.26 18.67
N ALA A 20 1.73 -0.10 17.70
CA ALA A 20 3.13 0.33 17.69
C ALA A 20 3.70 0.76 16.32
N LEU A 21 2.88 1.06 15.29
CA LEU A 21 3.41 1.35 13.94
C LEU A 21 2.94 2.65 13.27
N VAL A 22 2.31 3.59 13.99
CA VAL A 22 1.86 4.88 13.40
C VAL A 22 2.35 6.10 14.21
N THR A 23 3.55 6.02 14.80
CA THR A 23 4.10 7.10 15.65
C THR A 23 5.49 7.53 15.19
N GLY A 24 5.66 7.84 13.90
CA GLY A 24 7.00 8.16 13.38
C GLY A 24 7.14 9.18 12.25
N ALA A 25 6.06 9.78 11.70
CA ALA A 25 6.21 10.63 10.52
C ALA A 25 5.45 11.97 10.57
N LEU A 26 4.95 12.39 11.73
CA LEU A 26 4.28 13.67 11.88
C LEU A 26 5.02 14.44 12.99
N CYS A 27 5.52 15.63 12.63
CA CYS A 27 6.07 16.67 13.51
C CYS A 27 7.59 16.69 13.78
N THR A 28 8.39 16.73 12.71
CA THR A 28 9.58 17.63 12.72
C THR A 28 9.36 18.72 11.66
N SER A 29 8.40 19.62 11.89
CA SER A 29 8.43 20.91 11.21
C SER A 29 9.50 21.76 11.90
N GLU A 30 10.75 21.49 11.57
CA GLU A 30 11.79 22.48 11.80
C GLU A 30 11.32 23.76 11.13
N ALA A 31 11.31 24.88 11.85
CA ALA A 31 10.97 26.17 11.28
C ALA A 31 12.00 26.42 10.17
N ALA A 32 11.62 26.13 8.94
CA ALA A 32 12.44 26.37 7.77
C ALA A 32 12.63 27.88 7.67
N HIS A 33 13.73 28.38 8.25
CA HIS A 33 14.30 29.64 7.82
C HIS A 33 14.61 29.47 6.34
N ALA A 34 13.70 29.94 5.51
CA ALA A 34 13.87 29.96 4.06
C ALA A 34 14.93 31.02 3.75
N GLU A 35 16.20 30.65 3.96
CA GLU A 35 17.28 31.23 3.18
C GLU A 35 16.89 30.93 1.72
N GLU A 36 16.36 31.95 1.05
CA GLU A 36 15.78 31.82 -0.28
C GLU A 36 16.90 31.31 -1.19
N PRO A 37 16.84 30.03 -1.65
CA PRO A 37 17.94 29.48 -2.43
C PRO A 37 18.09 30.38 -3.64
N THR A 38 19.28 30.96 -3.82
CA THR A 38 19.61 31.68 -5.04
C THR A 38 19.48 30.65 -6.16
N ARG A 39 18.36 30.74 -6.87
CA ARG A 39 17.98 29.80 -7.91
C ARG A 39 19.03 29.94 -9.02
N ASP A 40 19.95 28.98 -9.09
CA ASP A 40 20.82 28.86 -10.24
C ASP A 40 19.91 28.39 -11.39
N ASP A 41 19.39 29.34 -12.17
CA ASP A 41 18.42 29.11 -13.27
C ASP A 41 19.02 28.33 -14.45
N ARG A 42 20.19 27.71 -14.27
CA ARG A 42 20.69 26.67 -15.16
C ARG A 42 19.85 25.41 -14.96
N MET A 43 18.68 25.42 -15.57
CA MET A 43 17.91 24.22 -15.84
C MET A 43 18.77 23.33 -16.74
N ASP A 44 19.38 22.29 -16.18
CA ASP A 44 20.10 21.30 -16.99
C ASP A 44 19.05 20.58 -17.87
N PRO A 45 19.07 20.80 -19.20
CA PRO A 45 18.06 20.24 -20.10
C PRO A 45 18.11 18.70 -20.15
N GLY A 46 19.16 18.09 -19.58
CA GLY A 46 19.34 16.65 -19.47
C GLY A 46 19.03 16.05 -18.09
N ALA A 47 18.53 16.85 -17.12
CA ALA A 47 18.23 16.38 -15.76
C ALA A 47 16.93 15.54 -15.69
N TYR A 48 16.86 14.49 -16.50
CA TYR A 48 15.88 13.44 -16.26
C TYR A 48 16.20 12.73 -14.94
N PRO A 49 15.18 12.28 -14.20
CA PRO A 49 15.38 11.52 -12.98
C PRO A 49 16.14 10.21 -13.28
N PRO A 50 16.95 9.71 -12.32
CA PRO A 50 17.69 8.45 -12.50
C PRO A 50 16.72 7.26 -12.70
N ASP A 51 17.12 6.21 -13.42
CA ASP A 51 16.21 5.11 -13.82
C ASP A 51 15.50 4.38 -12.67
N GLY A 52 16.14 4.31 -11.50
CA GLY A 52 15.52 3.71 -10.32
C GLY A 52 14.25 4.45 -9.86
N THR A 53 14.09 5.71 -10.24
CA THR A 53 12.97 6.56 -9.82
C THR A 53 11.63 5.97 -10.26
N ARG A 54 11.55 5.43 -11.48
CA ARG A 54 10.33 4.83 -12.01
C ARG A 54 9.87 3.62 -11.19
N GLY A 55 10.80 2.71 -10.91
CA GLY A 55 10.52 1.52 -10.10
C GLY A 55 10.18 1.87 -8.65
N ASN A 56 10.90 2.83 -8.07
CA ASN A 56 10.65 3.30 -6.71
C ASN A 56 9.28 3.99 -6.60
N LEU A 57 8.88 4.79 -7.59
CA LEU A 57 7.59 5.47 -7.61
C LEU A 57 6.45 4.47 -7.75
N PHE A 58 6.60 3.49 -8.65
CA PHE A 58 5.64 2.38 -8.76
C PHE A 58 5.49 1.63 -7.44
N LEU A 59 6.61 1.27 -6.81
CA LEU A 59 6.61 0.55 -5.53
C LEU A 59 5.98 1.39 -4.42
N ALA A 60 6.27 2.69 -4.36
CA ALA A 60 5.69 3.61 -3.39
C ALA A 60 4.16 3.68 -3.53
N GLY A 61 3.66 3.83 -4.76
CA GLY A 61 2.23 3.81 -5.05
C GLY A 61 1.59 2.46 -4.68
N ALA A 62 2.24 1.34 -5.02
CA ALA A 62 1.75 -0.01 -4.72
C ALA A 62 1.67 -0.29 -3.21
N VAL A 63 2.72 0.08 -2.46
CA VAL A 63 2.74 -0.04 -1.00
C VAL A 63 1.65 0.85 -0.39
N THR A 64 1.50 2.08 -0.87
CA THR A 64 0.48 3.00 -0.37
C THR A 64 -0.93 2.44 -0.59
N THR A 65 -1.27 2.02 -1.81
CA THR A 65 -2.57 1.39 -2.10
C THR A 65 -2.77 0.13 -1.27
N GLY A 66 -1.74 -0.72 -1.14
CA GLY A 66 -1.81 -1.95 -0.36
C GLY A 66 -2.05 -1.71 1.13
N VAL A 67 -1.44 -0.70 1.73
CA VAL A 67 -1.65 -0.33 3.13
C VAL A 67 -3.08 0.16 3.36
N TRP A 68 -3.58 1.07 2.52
CA TRP A 68 -4.95 1.58 2.63
C TRP A 68 -5.99 0.47 2.43
N TYR A 69 -5.88 -0.28 1.33
CA TYR A 69 -6.77 -1.41 1.09
C TYR A 69 -6.69 -2.47 2.20
N GLY A 70 -5.50 -2.77 2.71
CA GLY A 70 -5.32 -3.69 3.84
C GLY A 70 -5.99 -3.22 5.12
N ALA A 71 -5.96 -1.91 5.40
CA ALA A 71 -6.69 -1.32 6.51
C ALA A 71 -8.21 -1.46 6.30
N ALA A 72 -8.74 -1.04 5.15
CA ALA A 72 -10.16 -1.16 4.80
C ALA A 72 -10.65 -2.62 4.90
N LEU A 73 -9.88 -3.56 4.38
CA LEU A 73 -10.17 -4.99 4.42
C LEU A 73 -10.20 -5.49 5.88
N SER A 74 -9.23 -5.08 6.71
CA SER A 74 -9.20 -5.46 8.13
C SER A 74 -10.42 -4.92 8.89
N PHE A 75 -10.82 -3.66 8.64
CA PHE A 75 -12.04 -3.07 9.19
C PHE A 75 -13.30 -3.85 8.75
N SER A 76 -13.36 -4.30 7.49
CA SER A 76 -14.49 -5.10 6.99
C SER A 76 -14.68 -6.44 7.74
N TYR A 77 -13.61 -7.02 8.27
CA TYR A 77 -13.65 -8.28 9.01
C TYR A 77 -13.84 -8.10 10.51
N LEU A 78 -13.36 -6.99 11.10
CA LEU A 78 -13.63 -6.67 12.50
C LEU A 78 -15.08 -6.26 12.74
N TRP A 79 -15.71 -5.58 11.77
CA TRP A 79 -17.09 -5.10 11.87
C TRP A 79 -17.96 -5.55 10.68
N PRO A 80 -18.23 -6.86 10.55
CA PRO A 80 -18.93 -7.41 9.39
C PRO A 80 -20.39 -6.94 9.26
N ASP A 81 -21.01 -6.53 10.37
CA ASP A 81 -22.42 -6.10 10.42
C ASP A 81 -22.59 -4.60 10.12
N ALA A 82 -21.50 -3.87 9.93
CA ALA A 82 -21.56 -2.44 9.78
C ALA A 82 -21.88 -2.05 8.31
N PRO A 83 -22.66 -0.97 8.05
CA PRO A 83 -23.02 -0.55 6.69
C PRO A 83 -21.80 -0.40 5.76
N GLY A 84 -21.91 -0.91 4.52
CA GLY A 84 -20.83 -0.88 3.52
C GLY A 84 -19.62 -1.79 3.82
N ALA A 85 -19.63 -2.59 4.89
CA ALA A 85 -18.48 -3.42 5.24
C ALA A 85 -18.14 -4.46 4.15
N LYS A 86 -19.13 -5.01 3.46
CA LYS A 86 -18.90 -5.97 2.37
C LYS A 86 -18.26 -5.29 1.16
N ASP A 87 -18.61 -4.04 0.89
CA ASP A 87 -18.12 -3.27 -0.25
C ASP A 87 -16.65 -2.88 -0.09
N LEU A 88 -16.19 -2.62 1.14
CA LEU A 88 -14.77 -2.36 1.45
C LEU A 88 -13.81 -3.50 1.05
N ARG A 89 -14.32 -4.69 0.71
CA ARG A 89 -13.53 -5.81 0.19
C ARG A 89 -13.20 -5.68 -1.29
N ILE A 90 -13.85 -4.76 -1.99
CA ILE A 90 -13.58 -4.46 -3.39
C ILE A 90 -12.49 -3.38 -3.43
N PRO A 91 -11.30 -3.66 -3.97
CA PRO A 91 -10.24 -2.66 -4.02
C PRO A 91 -10.65 -1.47 -4.89
N ILE A 92 -10.24 -0.26 -4.50
CA ILE A 92 -10.45 1.02 -5.17
C ILE A 92 -11.92 1.45 -5.25
N ALA A 93 -12.82 0.62 -5.77
CA ALA A 93 -14.25 0.92 -5.92
C ALA A 93 -15.02 0.80 -4.59
N GLY A 94 -14.60 -0.12 -3.71
CA GLY A 94 -15.27 -0.41 -2.45
C GLY A 94 -15.49 0.81 -1.56
N PRO A 95 -14.49 1.66 -1.32
CA PRO A 95 -14.66 2.87 -0.52
C PRO A 95 -15.72 3.84 -1.08
N TRP A 96 -15.81 3.99 -2.41
CA TRP A 96 -16.82 4.84 -3.04
C TRP A 96 -18.23 4.27 -2.91
N LEU A 97 -18.37 2.96 -3.05
CA LEU A 97 -19.64 2.25 -2.83
C LEU A 97 -20.06 2.35 -1.36
N ALA A 98 -19.13 2.11 -0.42
CA ALA A 98 -19.38 2.21 1.01
C ALA A 98 -19.74 3.65 1.45
N LEU A 99 -19.29 4.67 0.71
CA LEU A 99 -19.65 6.06 0.97
C LEU A 99 -21.12 6.34 0.62
N ALA A 100 -21.63 5.71 -0.45
CA ALA A 100 -23.05 5.80 -0.81
C ALA A 100 -23.97 5.16 0.27
N ASP A 101 -23.45 4.19 1.01
CA ASP A 101 -24.16 3.48 2.08
C ASP A 101 -23.89 4.05 3.49
N THR A 102 -23.43 5.31 3.60
CA THR A 102 -23.16 5.97 4.91
C THR A 102 -24.41 6.31 5.73
N GLY A 103 -25.60 5.94 5.26
CA GLY A 103 -26.85 6.13 5.98
C GLY A 103 -26.95 5.36 7.29
N CYS A 104 -27.92 5.76 8.12
CA CYS A 104 -28.35 4.96 9.27
C CYS A 104 -28.99 3.66 8.76
N ALA A 105 -28.71 2.54 9.42
CA ALA A 105 -29.47 1.33 9.17
C ALA A 105 -30.95 1.58 9.52
N ASP A 106 -31.88 1.10 8.69
CA ASP A 106 -33.33 1.31 8.83
C ASP A 106 -33.90 0.91 10.20
N ARG A 107 -33.14 0.16 11.00
CA ARG A 107 -33.55 -0.38 12.30
C ARG A 107 -32.71 0.09 13.48
N ASP A 108 -31.89 1.12 13.33
CA ASP A 108 -31.08 1.64 14.44
C ASP A 108 -31.67 2.94 15.03
N PRO A 109 -32.43 2.85 16.14
CA PRO A 109 -33.01 4.03 16.79
C PRO A 109 -31.94 4.93 17.46
N ASN A 110 -30.70 4.45 17.60
CA ASN A 110 -29.61 5.17 18.23
C ASN A 110 -28.54 5.59 17.21
N CYS A 111 -28.95 5.89 15.98
CA CYS A 111 -28.02 6.37 14.96
C CYS A 111 -27.40 7.71 15.38
N SER A 112 -26.20 7.64 15.92
CA SER A 112 -25.44 8.83 16.32
C SER A 112 -24.87 9.49 15.07
N THR A 113 -25.30 10.73 14.79
CA THR A 113 -24.77 11.57 13.70
C THR A 113 -23.24 11.63 13.72
N PHE A 114 -22.65 11.64 14.92
CA PHE A 114 -21.20 11.63 15.07
C PHE A 114 -20.54 10.39 14.45
N MET A 115 -21.09 9.19 14.68
CA MET A 115 -20.52 7.95 14.13
C MET A 115 -20.67 7.88 12.61
N VAL A 116 -21.78 8.39 12.07
CA VAL A 116 -22.00 8.50 10.63
C VAL A 116 -20.95 9.41 9.99
N VAL A 117 -20.74 10.61 10.56
CA VAL A 117 -19.76 11.58 10.07
C VAL A 117 -18.34 11.04 10.17
N LEU A 118 -17.97 10.46 11.31
CA LEU A 118 -16.64 9.87 11.51
C LEU A 118 -16.36 8.77 10.49
N ARG A 119 -17.33 7.87 10.27
CA ARG A 119 -17.23 6.82 9.26
C ARG A 119 -17.04 7.39 7.86
N ALA A 120 -17.86 8.36 7.47
CA ALA A 120 -17.77 9.00 6.17
C ALA A 120 -16.38 9.64 5.95
N ILE A 121 -15.83 10.32 6.97
CA ILE A 121 -14.48 10.89 6.92
C ILE A 121 -13.43 9.78 6.73
N LEU A 122 -13.47 8.72 7.55
CA LEU A 122 -12.50 7.63 7.47
C LEU A 122 -12.57 6.90 6.12
N THR A 123 -13.76 6.61 5.61
CA THR A 123 -13.97 6.01 4.28
C THR A 123 -13.46 6.94 3.17
N THR A 124 -13.66 8.25 3.30
CA THR A 124 -13.15 9.23 2.32
C THR A 124 -11.62 9.26 2.31
N ILE A 125 -10.99 9.28 3.48
CA ILE A 125 -9.52 9.25 3.59
C ILE A 125 -8.98 7.96 2.96
N ASP A 126 -9.62 6.81 3.23
CA ASP A 126 -9.25 5.54 2.62
C ASP A 126 -9.40 5.53 1.10
N ALA A 127 -10.52 6.04 0.57
CA ALA A 127 -10.76 6.18 -0.86
C ALA A 127 -9.67 7.01 -1.54
N VAL A 128 -9.31 8.16 -0.93
CA VAL A 128 -8.23 9.04 -1.41
C VAL A 128 -6.88 8.35 -1.33
N GLY A 129 -6.60 7.61 -0.26
CA GLY A 129 -5.36 6.86 -0.10
C GLY A 129 -5.18 5.77 -1.15
N GLN A 130 -6.23 4.99 -1.42
CA GLN A 130 -6.21 3.96 -2.47
C GLN A 130 -6.07 4.58 -3.87
N ALA A 131 -6.88 5.58 -4.19
CA ALA A 131 -6.85 6.26 -5.50
C ALA A 131 -5.53 7.01 -5.73
N GLY A 132 -5.01 7.69 -4.71
CA GLY A 132 -3.73 8.39 -4.74
C GLY A 132 -2.57 7.44 -5.00
N GLY A 133 -2.51 6.29 -4.31
CA GLY A 133 -1.49 5.28 -4.57
C GLY A 133 -1.56 4.72 -6.01
N VAL A 134 -2.76 4.54 -6.55
CA VAL A 134 -2.95 4.12 -7.96
C VAL A 134 -2.50 5.20 -8.94
N LEU A 135 -2.77 6.46 -8.64
CA LEU A 135 -2.32 7.58 -9.45
C LEU A 135 -0.79 7.69 -9.47
N VAL A 136 -0.13 7.51 -8.31
CA VAL A 136 1.33 7.45 -8.21
C VAL A 136 1.91 6.28 -9.00
N MET A 137 1.27 5.10 -8.93
CA MET A 137 1.64 3.96 -9.78
C MET A 137 1.48 4.30 -11.26
N ALA A 138 0.40 4.96 -11.65
CA ALA A 138 0.15 5.33 -13.04
C ALA A 138 1.15 6.37 -13.55
N GLU A 139 1.51 7.37 -12.73
CA GLU A 139 2.53 8.36 -13.07
C GLU A 139 3.88 7.69 -13.36
N SER A 140 4.23 6.64 -12.61
CA SER A 140 5.43 5.86 -12.89
C SER A 140 5.43 5.25 -14.30
N ALA A 141 4.28 4.96 -14.89
CA ALA A 141 4.23 4.43 -16.25
C ALA A 141 4.65 5.47 -17.31
N PHE A 142 4.41 6.76 -17.04
CA PHE A 142 4.66 7.88 -17.97
C PHE A 142 5.92 8.70 -17.64
N LEU A 143 6.59 8.41 -16.52
CA LEU A 143 7.80 9.11 -16.12
C LEU A 143 8.99 8.75 -17.02
N THR A 144 9.51 9.73 -17.76
CA THR A 144 10.74 9.58 -18.54
C THR A 144 11.95 9.64 -17.62
N THR A 145 12.75 8.57 -17.60
CA THR A 145 14.01 8.53 -16.84
C THR A 145 15.21 8.73 -17.77
N ALA A 146 16.32 9.23 -17.21
CA ALA A 146 17.58 9.34 -17.93
C ALA A 146 18.01 7.92 -18.31
N ALA A 147 18.16 7.61 -19.61
CA ALA A 147 18.57 6.28 -20.03
C ALA A 147 19.78 5.81 -19.20
N SER A 148 19.65 4.66 -18.54
CA SER A 148 20.73 4.03 -17.78
C SER A 148 21.98 4.04 -18.62
N LYS A 149 22.89 4.98 -18.31
CA LYS A 149 24.27 4.86 -18.76
C LYS A 149 24.71 3.51 -18.20
N PRO A 150 25.00 2.50 -19.04
CA PRO A 150 25.38 1.19 -18.55
C PRO A 150 26.48 1.42 -17.52
N ALA A 151 26.24 1.02 -16.27
CA ALA A 151 27.21 1.23 -15.20
C ALA A 151 28.54 0.71 -15.73
N ALA A 152 29.53 1.61 -15.85
CA ALA A 152 30.84 1.22 -16.34
C ALA A 152 31.28 0.00 -15.52
N PRO A 153 31.66 -1.11 -16.15
CA PRO A 153 31.91 -2.35 -15.45
C PRO A 153 32.91 -2.06 -14.33
N SER A 154 32.45 -2.18 -13.08
CA SER A 154 33.29 -1.90 -11.93
C SER A 154 34.48 -2.88 -12.01
N PRO A 155 35.73 -2.40 -12.09
CA PRO A 155 36.90 -3.26 -12.21
C PRO A 155 37.08 -4.18 -10.98
N SER A 156 36.32 -3.96 -9.91
CA SER A 156 36.33 -4.77 -8.69
C SER A 156 35.38 -5.98 -8.73
N ALA A 157 34.62 -6.18 -9.81
CA ALA A 157 33.68 -7.29 -9.95
C ALA A 157 34.27 -8.56 -10.63
N THR A 158 35.60 -8.69 -10.72
CA THR A 158 36.28 -9.95 -11.04
C THR A 158 36.35 -10.89 -9.81
N SER A 159 35.36 -10.80 -8.92
CA SER A 159 35.02 -11.92 -8.05
C SER A 159 34.33 -12.94 -8.96
N LYS A 160 34.82 -14.18 -9.04
CA LYS A 160 34.10 -15.32 -9.63
C LYS A 160 32.71 -15.40 -8.99
N ARG A 161 31.73 -14.71 -9.58
CA ARG A 161 30.41 -14.59 -9.00
C ARG A 161 29.62 -15.78 -9.52
N ALA A 162 29.22 -16.65 -8.60
CA ALA A 162 28.30 -17.72 -8.91
C ALA A 162 27.07 -17.10 -9.60
N SER A 163 26.87 -17.40 -10.89
CA SER A 163 25.78 -16.86 -11.69
C SER A 163 24.75 -17.96 -11.87
N ILE A 164 23.61 -17.83 -11.19
CA ILE A 164 22.47 -18.71 -11.37
C ILE A 164 21.47 -18.02 -12.29
N ARG A 165 21.14 -18.65 -13.44
CA ARG A 165 20.15 -18.16 -14.40
C ARG A 165 19.03 -19.18 -14.52
N PRO A 166 17.75 -18.78 -14.44
CA PRO A 166 16.66 -19.67 -14.81
C PRO A 166 16.74 -19.96 -16.31
N ALA A 167 16.65 -21.24 -16.66
CA ALA A 167 16.62 -21.70 -18.05
C ALA A 167 15.35 -22.52 -18.25
N PRO A 168 14.53 -22.21 -19.28
CA PRO A 168 13.41 -23.06 -19.62
C PRO A 168 13.94 -24.43 -20.06
N VAL A 169 13.38 -25.49 -19.49
CA VAL A 169 13.68 -26.87 -19.90
C VAL A 169 12.49 -27.34 -20.73
N LEU A 170 12.71 -27.47 -22.03
CA LEU A 170 11.77 -28.12 -22.94
C LEU A 170 12.17 -29.58 -23.07
N THR A 171 11.21 -30.46 -22.80
CA THR A 171 11.28 -31.88 -23.14
C THR A 171 10.09 -32.20 -24.03
N ASP A 172 10.13 -33.33 -24.75
CA ASP A 172 9.07 -33.72 -25.68
C ASP A 172 7.68 -33.89 -25.03
N SER A 173 7.62 -33.94 -23.69
CA SER A 173 6.39 -34.18 -22.91
C SER A 173 6.14 -33.19 -21.77
N ALA A 174 7.05 -32.25 -21.50
CA ALA A 174 6.88 -31.28 -20.41
C ALA A 174 7.67 -29.98 -20.64
N LEU A 175 7.08 -28.88 -20.15
CA LEU A 175 7.72 -27.56 -20.05
C LEU A 175 8.00 -27.26 -18.58
N GLY A 176 9.28 -27.08 -18.24
CA GLY A 176 9.73 -26.84 -16.87
C GLY A 176 10.66 -25.63 -16.76
N LEU A 177 10.95 -25.22 -15.52
CA LEU A 177 11.96 -24.20 -15.21
C LEU A 177 13.14 -24.88 -14.51
N GLY A 178 14.32 -24.82 -15.13
CA GLY A 178 15.59 -25.26 -14.54
C GLY A 178 16.44 -24.08 -14.09
N LEU A 179 17.52 -24.36 -13.35
CA LEU A 179 18.53 -23.37 -12.96
C LEU A 179 19.88 -23.79 -13.53
N VAL A 180 20.55 -22.88 -14.25
CA VAL A 180 21.90 -23.08 -14.77
C VAL A 180 22.85 -22.17 -14.00
N GLY A 181 23.83 -22.78 -13.33
CA GLY A 181 24.84 -22.09 -12.53
C GLY A 181 26.22 -22.14 -13.18
N SER A 182 26.98 -21.05 -13.17
CA SER A 182 28.45 -21.09 -13.29
C SER A 182 29.07 -20.71 -11.96
N PHE A 183 29.95 -21.53 -11.42
CA PHE A 183 30.64 -21.35 -10.14
C PHE A 183 32.16 -21.33 -10.32
#